data_AF-A0A7C9D628-F1
#
_entry.id   AF-A0A7C9D628-F1
#
_cell.length_a   1.000
_cell.length_b   1.000
_cell.length_c   1.000
_cell.angle_alpha   90.00
_cell.angle_beta   90.00
_cell.angle_gamma   90.00
#
_symmetry.space_group_name_H-M   'P 1'
#
loop_
_entity.id
_entity.type
_entity.pdbx_description
1 polymer ?
#
loop_
_entity_poly.entity_id
_entity_poly.type
_entity_poly.pdbx_seq_one_letter_code
_entity_poly.pdbx_strand_id
1 'polypeptide(L)'
;MVVHEILSNHRLNMLSHVWKSEIKMFINGLYTLWDTNKVNTDMVLVDLKQRFRDLAMNVILRIISGKKIAIYSEEAVEFHEAIREFMEHIGSLAIGDTLPFLRW
;
A
#
# COMPACT_ATOMS: atom_id res chain seq x y z
N MET A 1 18.78 -13.36 7.54
CA MET A 1 19.91 -12.44 7.28
C MET A 1 19.54 -11.25 6.39
N VAL A 2 18.72 -11.43 5.35
CA VAL A 2 18.37 -10.35 4.39
C VAL A 2 17.46 -9.23 4.97
N VAL A 3 16.55 -9.56 5.89
CA VAL A 3 15.59 -8.59 6.48
C VAL A 3 16.29 -7.48 7.28
N HIS A 4 17.43 -7.78 7.91
CA HIS A 4 18.13 -6.83 8.77
C HIS A 4 18.81 -5.72 7.96
N GLU A 5 19.32 -6.03 6.77
CA GLU A 5 19.91 -5.03 5.87
C GLU A 5 18.84 -4.11 5.29
N ILE A 6 17.70 -4.67 4.87
CA ILE A 6 16.57 -3.93 4.26
C ILE A 6 15.93 -2.96 5.26
N LEU A 7 15.71 -3.40 6.50
CA LEU A 7 15.08 -2.60 7.56
C LEU A 7 16.09 -1.93 8.51
N SER A 8 17.37 -1.85 8.10
CA SER A 8 18.37 -1.11 8.88
C SER A 8 17.98 0.36 9.00
N ASN A 9 18.33 1.01 10.11
CA ASN A 9 18.07 2.44 10.33
C ASN A 9 18.62 3.30 9.17
N HIS A 10 19.73 2.91 8.57
CA HIS A 10 20.29 3.58 7.41
C HIS A 10 19.35 3.49 6.19
N ARG A 11 18.84 2.30 5.85
CA ARG A 11 17.89 2.12 4.75
C ARG A 11 16.56 2.81 5.04
N LEU A 12 16.05 2.73 6.28
CA LEU A 12 14.83 3.45 6.67
C LEU A 12 14.98 4.96 6.49
N ASN A 13 16.13 5.53 6.88
CA ASN A 13 16.41 6.95 6.68
C ASN A 13 16.51 7.29 5.18
N MET A 14 17.16 6.44 4.39
CA MET A 14 17.20 6.56 2.93
C MET A 14 15.80 6.49 2.31
N LEU A 15 14.89 5.66 2.84
CA LEU A 15 13.51 5.53 2.34
C LEU A 15 12.57 6.61 2.88
N SER A 16 12.97 7.41 3.88
CA SER A 16 12.11 8.42 4.51
C SER A 16 11.47 9.40 3.53
N HIS A 17 12.16 9.74 2.44
CA HIS A 17 11.65 10.60 1.39
C HIS A 17 10.47 9.97 0.62
N VAL A 18 10.48 8.63 0.47
CA VAL A 18 9.38 7.87 -0.16
C VAL A 18 8.12 8.01 0.69
N TRP A 19 8.23 7.71 1.99
CA TRP A 19 7.10 7.80 2.93
C TRP A 19 6.52 9.21 2.97
N LYS A 20 7.37 10.23 3.09
CA LYS A 20 6.94 11.63 3.06
C LYS A 20 6.24 11.99 1.75
N SER A 21 6.74 11.52 0.61
CA SER A 21 6.13 11.75 -0.69
C SER A 21 4.76 11.08 -0.82
N GLU A 22 4.62 9.82 -0.40
CA GLU A 22 3.35 9.08 -0.47
C GLU A 22 2.30 9.68 0.49
N ILE A 23 2.69 10.01 1.72
CA ILE A 23 1.81 10.66 2.70
C ILE A 23 1.35 12.03 2.18
N LYS A 24 2.25 12.82 1.58
CA LYS A 24 1.88 14.12 0.99
C LYS A 24 0.85 13.95 -0.13
N MET A 25 1.02 12.94 -1.00
CA MET A 25 0.05 12.65 -2.06
C MET A 25 -1.29 12.17 -1.50
N PHE A 26 -1.28 11.34 -0.44
CA PHE A 26 -2.47 10.90 0.25
C PHE A 26 -3.27 12.08 0.82
N ILE A 27 -2.62 12.97 1.57
CA ILE A 27 -3.25 14.16 2.15
C ILE A 27 -3.81 15.07 1.05
N ASN A 28 -3.02 15.30 0.00
CA ASN A 28 -3.47 16.13 -1.12
C ASN A 28 -4.67 15.49 -1.84
N GLY A 29 -4.68 14.17 -2.01
CA GLY A 29 -5.80 13.44 -2.56
C GLY A 29 -7.08 13.58 -1.73
N LEU A 30 -6.98 13.49 -0.40
CA LEU A 30 -8.12 13.74 0.50
C LEU A 30 -8.63 15.18 0.38
N TYR A 31 -7.72 16.15 0.32
CA TYR A 31 -8.08 17.56 0.16
C TYR A 31 -8.80 17.82 -1.17
N THR A 32 -8.27 17.30 -2.28
CA THR A 32 -8.93 17.39 -3.59
C THR A 32 -10.30 16.73 -3.58
N LEU A 33 -10.44 15.59 -2.92
CA LEU A 33 -11.73 14.89 -2.83
C LEU A 33 -12.75 15.70 -2.04
N TRP A 34 -12.32 16.34 -0.95
CA TRP A 34 -13.13 17.27 -0.19
C TRP A 34 -13.54 18.48 -1.04
N ASP A 35 -12.58 19.13 -1.70
CA ASP A 35 -12.80 20.34 -2.50
C ASP A 35 -13.76 20.11 -3.68
N THR A 36 -13.67 18.97 -4.35
CA THR A 36 -14.53 18.62 -5.50
C THR A 36 -15.95 18.23 -5.08
N ASN A 37 -16.14 17.63 -3.90
CA ASN A 37 -17.44 17.07 -3.48
C ASN A 37 -18.22 17.95 -2.50
N LYS A 38 -17.74 19.16 -2.17
CA LYS A 38 -18.39 20.11 -1.25
C LYS A 38 -19.71 20.74 -1.76
N VAL A 39 -20.37 20.13 -2.75
CA VAL A 39 -21.46 20.73 -3.54
C VAL A 39 -22.62 21.24 -2.67
N ASN A 40 -22.89 20.64 -1.50
CA ASN A 40 -23.95 21.09 -0.59
C ASN A 40 -23.61 20.98 0.92
N THR A 41 -22.55 20.28 1.29
CA THR A 41 -22.13 20.09 2.69
C THR A 41 -20.62 20.22 2.79
N ASP A 42 -20.13 20.85 3.87
CA ASP A 42 -18.69 21.02 4.14
C ASP A 42 -17.98 19.71 4.55
N MET A 43 -18.69 18.59 4.46
CA MET A 43 -18.25 17.25 4.86
C MET A 43 -18.33 16.29 3.68
N VAL A 44 -17.30 15.45 3.54
CA VAL A 44 -17.22 14.38 2.55
C VAL A 44 -16.91 13.08 3.27
N LEU A 45 -17.72 12.05 3.00
CA LEU A 45 -17.56 10.74 3.62
C LEU A 45 -16.50 9.94 2.84
N VAL A 46 -15.50 9.42 3.55
CA VAL A 46 -14.36 8.72 2.95
C VAL A 46 -14.14 7.39 3.66
N ASP A 47 -14.01 6.29 2.91
CA ASP A 47 -13.54 5.02 3.46
C ASP A 47 -12.03 5.11 3.74
N LEU A 48 -11.69 5.51 4.96
CA LEU A 48 -10.30 5.58 5.42
C LEU A 48 -9.62 4.22 5.45
N LYS A 49 -10.36 3.12 5.63
CA LYS A 49 -9.79 1.76 5.63
C LYS A 49 -9.25 1.43 4.25
N GLN A 50 -10.01 1.72 3.20
CA GLN A 50 -9.54 1.55 1.82
C GLN A 50 -8.38 2.49 1.50
N ARG A 51 -8.51 3.77 1.85
CA ARG A 51 -7.47 4.78 1.60
C ARG A 51 -6.14 4.44 2.28
N PHE A 52 -6.16 3.91 3.50
CA PHE A 52 -4.94 3.47 4.18
C PHE A 52 -4.35 2.20 3.57
N ARG A 53 -5.17 1.26 3.10
CA ARG A 53 -4.66 0.09 2.33
C ARG A 53 -3.91 0.55 1.09
N ASP A 54 -4.48 1.47 0.32
CA ASP A 54 -3.85 2.00 -0.90
C ASP A 54 -2.53 2.73 -0.58
N LEU A 55 -2.50 3.55 0.48
CA LEU A 55 -1.29 4.25 0.93
C LEU A 55 -0.19 3.25 1.33
N ALA A 56 -0.52 2.24 2.14
CA ALA A 56 0.43 1.22 2.56
C ALA A 56 0.99 0.47 1.36
N MET A 57 0.12 0.10 0.41
CA MET A 57 0.52 -0.58 -0.82
C MET A 57 1.48 0.26 -1.65
N ASN A 58 1.14 1.53 -1.91
CA ASN A 58 1.98 2.45 -2.67
C ASN A 58 3.37 2.63 -2.04
N VAL A 59 3.43 2.73 -0.70
CA VAL A 59 4.70 2.79 0.04
C VAL A 59 5.51 1.50 -0.14
N ILE A 60 4.91 0.33 0.10
CA ILE A 60 5.59 -0.97 0.00
C ILE A 60 6.13 -1.20 -1.41
N LEU A 61 5.29 -1.01 -2.43
CA LEU A 61 5.67 -1.19 -3.83
C LEU A 61 6.80 -0.25 -4.26
N ARG A 62 6.78 1.01 -3.78
CA ARG A 62 7.82 1.99 -4.09
C ARG A 62 9.13 1.72 -3.35
N ILE A 63 9.07 1.15 -2.14
CA ILE A 63 10.26 0.67 -1.42
C ILE A 63 10.89 -0.51 -2.16
N ILE A 64 10.09 -1.49 -2.60
CA ILE A 64 10.60 -2.71 -3.25
C ILE A 64 11.13 -2.42 -4.66
N SER A 65 10.34 -1.72 -5.48
CA SER A 65 10.72 -1.43 -6.87
C SER A 65 11.69 -0.26 -7.02
N GLY A 66 11.84 0.57 -5.99
CA GLY A 66 12.60 1.82 -6.03
C GLY A 66 11.98 2.90 -6.93
N LYS A 67 10.81 2.64 -7.53
CA LYS A 67 10.13 3.54 -8.46
C LYS A 67 8.67 3.70 -8.03
N LYS A 68 8.07 4.83 -8.41
CA LYS A 68 6.61 4.92 -8.32
C LYS A 68 6.06 3.99 -9.39
N ILE A 69 5.42 2.88 -8.99
CA ILE A 69 4.67 2.05 -9.92
C ILE A 69 3.48 2.88 -10.35
N ALA A 70 3.62 3.49 -11.50
CA ALA A 70 2.54 4.19 -12.12
C ALA A 70 1.91 3.25 -13.14
N ILE A 71 0.60 3.14 -13.05
CA ILE A 71 -0.21 2.20 -13.82
C ILE A 71 -0.31 2.75 -15.25
N TYR A 72 0.76 2.56 -16.03
CA TYR A 72 0.86 3.02 -17.42
C TYR A 72 0.99 1.88 -18.42
N SER A 73 1.29 0.67 -17.96
CA SER A 73 1.28 -0.56 -18.77
C SER A 73 0.30 -1.56 -18.20
N GLU A 74 -0.20 -2.43 -19.06
CA GLU A 74 -1.11 -3.53 -18.69
C GLU A 74 -0.44 -4.45 -17.66
N GLU A 75 0.84 -4.77 -17.82
CA GLU A 75 1.54 -5.63 -16.84
C GLU A 75 1.66 -4.98 -15.46
N ALA A 76 1.78 -3.65 -15.40
CA ALA A 76 1.82 -2.92 -14.14
C ALA A 76 0.45 -2.90 -13.45
N VAL A 77 -0.65 -2.88 -14.21
CA VAL A 77 -2.02 -3.05 -13.69
C VAL A 77 -2.17 -4.43 -13.09
N GLU A 78 -1.87 -5.47 -13.88
CA GLU A 78 -2.02 -6.87 -13.47
C GLU A 78 -1.19 -7.19 -12.23
N PHE A 79 0.07 -6.73 -12.18
CA PHE A 79 0.93 -6.93 -11.03
C PHE A 79 0.40 -6.22 -9.77
N HIS A 80 -0.12 -5.01 -9.92
CA HIS A 80 -0.67 -4.25 -8.80
C HIS A 80 -1.94 -4.93 -8.25
N GLU A 81 -2.79 -5.43 -9.14
CA GLU A 81 -4.00 -6.17 -8.79
C GLU A 81 -3.67 -7.50 -8.09
N ALA A 82 -2.74 -8.28 -8.65
CA ALA A 82 -2.29 -9.53 -8.04
C ALA A 82 -1.70 -9.33 -6.62
N ILE A 83 -0.92 -8.27 -6.41
CA ILE A 83 -0.40 -7.93 -5.09
C ILE A 83 -1.52 -7.47 -4.14
N ARG A 84 -2.51 -6.72 -4.64
CA ARG A 84 -3.67 -6.32 -3.83
C ARG A 84 -4.44 -7.54 -3.34
N GLU A 85 -4.74 -8.48 -4.23
CA GLU A 85 -5.40 -9.74 -3.88
C GLU A 85 -4.58 -10.56 -2.89
N PHE A 86 -3.26 -10.68 -3.11
CA PHE A 86 -2.36 -11.34 -2.17
C PHE A 86 -2.42 -10.72 -0.78
N MET A 87 -2.41 -9.38 -0.67
CA MET A 87 -2.48 -8.68 0.61
C MET A 87 -3.84 -8.79 1.29
N GLU A 88 -4.93 -9.02 0.57
CA GLU A 88 -6.23 -9.32 1.17
C GLU A 88 -6.24 -10.68 1.87
N HIS A 89 -5.39 -11.61 1.40
CA HIS A 89 -5.27 -12.96 1.93
C HIS A 89 -4.10 -13.14 2.91
N ILE A 90 -3.15 -12.19 2.94
CA ILE A 90 -1.97 -12.28 3.80
C ILE A 90 -2.39 -12.30 5.27
N GLY A 91 -1.94 -13.32 6.00
CA GLY A 91 -2.33 -13.50 7.41
C GLY A 91 -3.63 -14.28 7.62
N SER A 92 -4.29 -14.76 6.56
CA SER A 92 -5.20 -15.91 6.71
C SER A 92 -4.36 -17.13 7.07
N LEU A 93 -4.50 -17.63 8.31
CA LEU A 93 -3.90 -18.91 8.69
C LEU A 93 -4.69 -19.99 7.97
N ALA A 94 -4.09 -20.62 6.97
CA ALA A 94 -4.70 -21.82 6.42
C ALA A 94 -4.69 -22.91 7.52
N ILE A 95 -5.68 -23.79 7.50
CA ILE A 95 -5.73 -24.91 8.45
C ILE A 95 -4.46 -25.78 8.32
N GLY A 96 -3.88 -25.88 7.13
CA GLY A 96 -2.59 -26.53 6.90
C GLY A 96 -1.38 -25.81 7.50
N ASP A 97 -1.47 -24.49 7.76
CA ASP A 97 -0.39 -23.72 8.39
C ASP A 97 -0.38 -23.88 9.91
N THR A 98 -1.53 -24.22 10.51
CA THR A 98 -1.67 -24.47 11.96
C THR A 98 -1.57 -25.95 12.32
N LEU A 99 -2.04 -26.84 11.44
CA LEU A 99 -2.00 -28.28 11.62
C LEU A 99 -1.17 -28.91 10.49
N PRO A 100 0.14 -29.16 10.71
CA PRO A 100 1.06 -29.63 9.67
C PRO A 100 0.64 -30.94 8.99
N PHE A 101 -0.17 -31.76 9.67
CA PHE A 101 -0.70 -33.03 9.16
C PHE A 101 -1.90 -32.86 8.21
N LEU A 102 -2.42 -31.64 8.03
CA LEU A 102 -3.44 -31.30 7.04
C LEU A 102 -2.84 -30.61 5.80
N ARG A 103 -1.51 -30.60 5.64
CA ARG A 103 -0.86 -30.21 4.37
C ARG A 103 -1.00 -31.38 3.40
N TRP A 104 -1.99 -31.33 2.51
CA TRP A 104 -2.12 -32.22 1.37
C TRP A 104 -1.29 -31.73 0.18
#